data_AF-A0A1H8CWN6-F1
#
_entry.id   AF-A0A1H8CWN6-F1
#
_cell.length_a   1.000
_cell.length_b   1.000
_cell.length_c   1.000
_cell.angle_alpha   90.00
_cell.angle_beta   90.00
_cell.angle_gamma   90.00
#
_symmetry.space_group_name_H-M   'P 1'
#
loop_
_entity.id
_entity.type
_entity.pdbx_description
1 polymer ?
#
loop_
_entity_poly.entity_id
_entity_poly.type
_entity_poly.pdbx_seq_one_letter_code
_entity_poly.pdbx_strand_id
1 'polypeptide(L)' 'MNFDIRGAVINNIHNMNNQELQDLVEESIRGDEKLLPGLGVLFEVIWENSSPAQRSEMIGTLHDQLSKMR' A
#
# COMPACT_ATOMS: atom_id res chain seq x y z
N MET A 1 4.55 -22.04 -13.05
CA MET A 1 5.36 -20.89 -12.61
C MET A 1 4.57 -20.20 -11.52
N ASN A 2 4.96 -20.32 -10.25
CA ASN A 2 4.37 -19.48 -9.20
C ASN A 2 4.99 -18.10 -9.36
N PHE A 3 4.26 -17.19 -9.99
CA PHE A 3 4.67 -15.80 -10.02
C PHE A 3 4.54 -15.31 -8.57
N ASP A 4 5.67 -15.01 -7.93
CA ASP A 4 5.67 -14.43 -6.59
C ASP A 4 5.27 -12.97 -6.67
N ILE A 5 3.98 -12.76 -6.92
CA ILE A 5 3.36 -11.43 -7.05
C ILE A 5 3.62 -10.65 -5.75
N ARG A 6 3.60 -11.32 -4.59
CA ARG A 6 3.88 -10.70 -3.30
C ARG A 6 5.32 -10.18 -3.24
N GLY A 7 6.30 -11.00 -3.62
CA GLY A 7 7.71 -10.60 -3.68
C GLY A 7 7.96 -9.47 -4.68
N ALA A 8 7.32 -9.51 -5.85
CA ALA A 8 7.43 -8.45 -6.86
C ALA A 8 6.86 -7.12 -6.36
N VAL A 9 5.70 -7.14 -5.71
CA VAL A 9 5.08 -5.94 -5.13
C VAL A 9 5.96 -5.37 -4.01
N ILE A 10 6.43 -6.21 -3.07
CA ILE A 10 7.32 -5.77 -1.99
C ILE A 10 8.61 -5.15 -2.54
N ASN A 11 9.24 -5.77 -3.53
CA ASN A 11 10.45 -5.24 -4.13
C ASN A 11 10.24 -3.87 -4.80
N ASN A 12 9.09 -3.64 -5.42
CA ASN A 12 8.77 -2.35 -6.06
C ASN A 12 8.55 -1.23 -5.04
N ILE A 13 7.96 -1.55 -3.87
CA ILE A 13 7.60 -0.55 -2.86
C ILE A 13 8.65 -0.35 -1.78
N HIS A 14 9.64 -1.23 -1.64
CA HIS A 14 10.60 -1.17 -0.52
C HIS A 14 11.50 0.08 -0.51
N ASN A 15 11.71 0.71 -1.67
CA ASN A 15 12.53 1.92 -1.82
C ASN A 15 11.72 3.21 -1.81
N MET A 16 10.39 3.11 -1.73
CA MET A 16 9.52 4.27 -1.75
C MET A 16 9.57 4.98 -0.40
N ASN A 17 9.67 6.31 -0.45
CA ASN A 17 9.48 7.14 0.73
C ASN A 17 7.97 7.24 1.08
N ASN A 18 7.65 7.83 2.24
CA ASN A 18 6.27 7.95 2.70
C ASN A 18 5.32 8.63 1.69
N GLN A 19 5.80 9.65 0.96
CA GLN A 19 4.97 10.34 -0.04
C GLN A 19 4.68 9.42 -1.23
N GLU A 20 5.71 8.74 -1.74
CA GLU A 20 5.56 7.79 -2.86
C GLU A 20 4.65 6.62 -2.50
N LEU A 21 4.74 6.11 -1.26
CA LEU A 21 3.83 5.08 -0.75
C LEU A 21 2.39 5.58 -0.66
N GLN A 22 2.21 6.81 -0.19
CA GLN A 22 0.87 7.42 -0.12
C GLN A 22 0.26 7.59 -1.51
N ASP A 23 1.03 8.14 -2.46
CA ASP A 23 0.58 8.34 -3.83
C ASP A 23 0.18 7.01 -4.47
N LEU A 24 1.01 5.97 -4.29
CA LEU A 24 0.70 4.62 -4.77
C LEU A 24 -0.60 4.05 -4.18
N VAL A 25 -0.82 4.23 -2.87
CA VAL A 25 -2.06 3.79 -2.21
C VAL A 25 -3.26 4.51 -2.82
N GLU A 26 -3.19 5.83 -2.97
CA GLU A 26 -4.29 6.61 -3.53
C GLU A 26 -4.53 6.30 -5.02
N GLU A 27 -3.48 6.02 -5.79
CA GLU A 27 -3.58 5.56 -7.18
C GLU A 27 -4.19 4.16 -7.27
N SER A 28 -3.81 3.26 -6.36
CA SER A 28 -4.33 1.89 -6.31
C SER A 28 -5.81 1.88 -5.97
N ILE A 29 -6.25 2.73 -5.04
CA ILE A 29 -7.66 2.93 -4.68
C ILE A 29 -8.45 3.54 -5.84
N ARG A 30 -7.88 4.51 -6.55
CA ARG A 30 -8.52 5.14 -7.73
C ARG A 30 -8.50 4.26 -9.00
N GLY A 31 -7.70 3.19 -8.99
CA GLY A 31 -7.46 2.31 -10.13
C GLY A 31 -8.54 1.24 -10.34
N ASP A 32 -8.45 0.55 -11.46
CA ASP A 32 -9.38 -0.53 -11.85
C ASP A 32 -9.39 -1.67 -10.82
N GLU A 33 -10.56 -2.26 -10.52
CA GLU A 33 -10.76 -3.35 -9.53
C GLU A 33 -9.77 -4.53 -9.67
N LYS A 34 -9.18 -4.71 -10.86
CA LYS A 34 -8.13 -5.72 -11.13
C LYS A 34 -6.85 -5.53 -10.30
N LEU A 35 -6.58 -4.33 -9.81
CA LEU A 35 -5.42 -4.00 -8.97
C LEU A 35 -5.73 -4.09 -7.46
N LEU A 36 -7.02 -4.09 -7.09
CA LEU A 36 -7.52 -4.21 -5.72
C LEU A 36 -8.09 -5.62 -5.50
N PRO A 37 -7.27 -6.62 -5.12
CA PRO A 37 -7.83 -7.88 -4.60
C PRO A 37 -8.72 -7.57 -3.37
N GLY A 38 -9.54 -8.51 -2.90
CA GLY A 38 -10.50 -8.24 -1.81
C GLY A 38 -9.93 -7.60 -0.53
N LEU A 39 -8.63 -7.77 -0.23
CA LEU A 39 -7.95 -7.04 0.85
C LEU A 39 -7.78 -5.54 0.57
N GLY A 40 -7.57 -5.18 -0.70
CA GLY A 40 -7.51 -3.81 -1.19
C GLY A 40 -8.82 -3.06 -0.96
N VAL A 41 -9.97 -3.69 -1.23
CA VAL A 41 -11.29 -3.08 -0.98
C VAL A 41 -11.53 -2.83 0.52
N LEU A 42 -11.10 -3.76 1.39
CA LEU A 42 -11.18 -3.53 2.84
C LEU A 42 -10.30 -2.37 3.29
N PHE A 43 -9.08 -2.28 2.75
CA PHE A 43 -8.16 -1.20 3.05
C PHE A 43 -8.65 0.15 2.52
N GLU A 44 -9.24 0.17 1.32
CA GLU A 44 -9.89 1.34 0.72
C GLU A 44 -10.97 1.90 1.65
N VAL A 45 -11.91 1.07 2.11
CA VAL A 45 -12.97 1.52 3.02
C VAL A 45 -12.37 2.10 4.31
N ILE A 46 -11.34 1.48 4.88
CA ILE A 46 -10.64 2.02 6.05
C ILE A 46 -9.96 3.35 5.73
N TRP A 47 -9.27 3.44 4.58
CA TRP A 47 -8.53 4.61 4.13
C TRP A 47 -9.43 5.81 3.89
N GLU A 48 -10.53 5.64 3.16
CA GLU A 48 -11.52 6.68 2.88
C GLU A 48 -12.15 7.23 4.16
N ASN A 49 -12.40 6.37 5.15
CA ASN A 49 -12.96 6.73 6.44
C ASN A 49 -11.92 7.16 7.50
N SER A 50 -10.64 7.20 7.14
CA SER A 50 -9.56 7.63 8.02
C SER A 50 -9.25 9.11 7.85
N SER A 51 -8.96 9.78 8.97
CA SER A 51 -8.42 11.15 8.98
C SER A 51 -7.02 11.22 8.35
N PRO A 52 -6.54 12.41 7.93
CA PRO A 52 -5.19 12.57 7.40
C PRO A 52 -4.10 12.05 8.34
N ALA A 53 -4.26 12.25 9.66
CA ALA A 53 -3.31 11.75 10.66
C ALA A 53 -3.26 10.21 10.69
N GLN A 54 -4.42 9.56 10.65
CA GLN A 54 -4.51 8.09 10.59
C GLN A 54 -3.93 7.53 9.29
N ARG A 55 -4.14 8.21 8.16
CA ARG A 55 -3.51 7.86 6.88
C ARG A 55 -1.99 7.94 6.95
N SER A 56 -1.45 9.04 7.49
CA SER A 56 -0.01 9.18 7.71
C SER A 56 0.55 8.10 8.64
N GLU A 57 -0.18 7.71 9.70
CA GLU A 57 0.22 6.62 10.60
C GLU A 57 0.22 5.25 9.89
N MET A 58 -0.79 4.97 9.06
CA MET A 58 -0.83 3.75 8.24
C MET A 58 0.36 3.67 7.27
N ILE A 59 0.66 4.78 6.59
CA ILE A 59 1.81 4.86 5.67
C ILE A 59 3.13 4.71 6.43
N GLY A 60 3.28 5.39 7.57
CA GLY A 60 4.47 5.26 8.41
C GLY A 60 4.68 3.82 8.89
N THR A 61 3.61 3.15 9.30
CA THR A 61 3.65 1.73 9.67
C THR A 61 4.08 0.86 8.48
N LEU A 62 3.51 1.07 7.29
CA LEU A 62 3.90 0.35 6.08
C LEU A 62 5.38 0.53 5.74
N HIS A 63 5.85 1.77 5.69
CA HIS A 63 7.25 2.12 5.43
C HIS A 63 8.21 1.47 6.43
N ASP A 64 7.89 1.57 7.73
CA ASP A 64 8.70 0.98 8.80
C ASP A 64 8.76 -0.55 8.73
N GLN A 65 7.67 -1.22 8.37
CA GLN A 65 7.68 -2.68 8.21
C GLN A 65 8.40 -3.12 6.93
N LEU A 66 8.24 -2.38 5.83
CA LEU A 66 8.95 -2.67 4.57
C LEU A 66 10.46 -2.55 4.73
N SER A 67 10.94 -1.52 5.45
CA SER A 67 12.38 -1.36 5.73
C SER A 67 12.98 -2.48 6.58
N LYS A 68 12.16 -3.13 7.44
CA LYS A 68 12.54 -4.26 8.31
C LYS A 68 12.50 -5.62 7.63
N MET A 69 11.85 -5.73 6.46
CA MET A 69 11.81 -6.98 5.66
C MET A 69 13.08 -7.19 4.80
N ARG A 70 14.14 -6.39 5.03
CA ARG A 70 15.47 -6.55 4.41
C ARG A 70 16.22 -7.81 4.86
#